data_AF-A0A954GPJ4-F1
#
_entry.id   AF-A0A954GPJ4-F1
#
_cell.length_a   1.000
_cell.length_b   1.000
_cell.length_c   1.000
_cell.angle_alpha   90.00
_cell.angle_beta   90.00
_cell.angle_gamma   90.00
#
_symmetry.space_group_name_H-M   'P 1'
#
loop_
_entity.id
_entity.type
_entity.pdbx_description
1 polymer ?
#
loop_
_entity_poly.entity_id
_entity_poly.type
_entity_poly.pdbx_seq_one_letter_code
_entity_poly.pdbx_strand_id
1 'polypeptide(L)'
;NSNVSVMNGDGGVIFNNAFGSHVMNFTVDSAGDVEFTSAQAVNASGDISITSALGEGTITLPAGVQAPAGGINLDGVVELTGTGTFRVGAGSDFFAGGINANGNNVYIRGVGGAINLVDIFDVVGANLFRIDSSGGSTAVEVLLSSVDALDINVRALDIDLFGDLTAAANVSLIGNVGVDENVVITSGGASTNRIQIGGLIDAVDGDESLTLNGGVGRVILAGETGGTTPLVNFSVISGGSHYITQDITVSGMVSWNNSGQLVNRATITAPGGATLIGTPFINQGTIV
;
A
#
# COMPACT_ATOMS: atom_id res chain seq x y z
N ASN A 1 7.60 -20.35 -26.98
CA ASN A 1 6.89 -20.18 -25.70
C ASN A 1 5.49 -20.72 -25.87
N SER A 2 4.99 -21.44 -24.87
CA SER A 2 3.67 -22.10 -24.92
C SER A 2 2.74 -21.51 -23.88
N ASN A 3 1.44 -21.50 -24.16
CA ASN A 3 0.44 -21.20 -23.15
C ASN A 3 0.17 -22.47 -22.35
N VAL A 4 0.03 -22.32 -21.03
CA VAL A 4 -0.35 -23.39 -20.12
C VAL A 4 -1.68 -23.00 -19.48
N SER A 5 -2.67 -23.87 -19.62
CA SER A 5 -3.98 -23.67 -19.01
C SER A 5 -4.34 -24.94 -18.25
N VAL A 6 -4.71 -24.77 -16.98
CA VAL A 6 -5.21 -25.82 -16.10
C VAL A 6 -6.60 -25.41 -15.65
N MET A 7 -7.60 -26.23 -15.98
CA MET A 7 -8.98 -26.04 -15.55
C MET A 7 -9.36 -27.22 -14.65
N ASN A 8 -9.70 -26.94 -13.40
CA ASN A 8 -10.12 -27.94 -12.45
C ASN A 8 -11.48 -27.57 -11.84
N GLY A 9 -12.52 -28.28 -12.27
CA GLY A 9 -13.90 -27.98 -11.87
C GLY A 9 -14.25 -28.34 -10.43
N ASP A 10 -13.54 -29.31 -9.82
CA ASP A 10 -13.72 -29.73 -8.43
C ASP A 10 -12.36 -30.11 -7.80
N GLY A 11 -12.11 -29.67 -6.57
CA GLY A 11 -10.89 -30.00 -5.82
C GLY A 11 -9.70 -29.06 -6.08
N GLY A 12 -8.56 -29.32 -5.42
CA GLY A 12 -7.37 -28.48 -5.50
C GLY A 12 -6.40 -28.87 -6.63
N VAL A 13 -5.58 -27.90 -7.05
CA VAL A 13 -4.51 -28.08 -8.03
C VAL A 13 -3.15 -27.97 -7.33
N ILE A 14 -2.31 -28.98 -7.46
CA ILE A 14 -0.96 -28.98 -6.87
C ILE A 14 0.11 -29.01 -7.95
N PHE A 15 1.01 -28.04 -7.90
CA PHE A 15 2.17 -27.93 -8.76
C PHE A 15 3.46 -28.26 -8.00
N ASN A 16 4.00 -29.45 -8.26
CA ASN A 16 5.18 -29.97 -7.56
C ASN A 16 6.53 -29.51 -8.10
N ASN A 17 6.53 -28.78 -9.22
CA ASN A 17 7.75 -28.35 -9.90
C ASN A 17 7.65 -26.88 -10.31
N ALA A 18 8.81 -26.25 -10.46
CA ALA A 18 8.91 -24.91 -11.00
C ALA A 18 8.51 -24.88 -12.49
N PHE A 19 7.74 -23.86 -12.89
CA PHE A 19 7.54 -23.51 -14.30
C PHE A 19 8.43 -22.32 -14.63
N GLY A 20 9.24 -22.44 -15.69
CA GLY A 20 10.23 -21.43 -16.08
C GLY A 20 9.77 -20.54 -17.24
N SER A 21 10.65 -19.62 -17.64
CA SER A 21 10.49 -18.56 -18.66
C SER A 21 10.09 -18.99 -20.08
N HIS A 22 9.79 -20.27 -20.31
CA HIS A 22 9.29 -20.79 -21.59
C HIS A 22 7.76 -20.79 -21.68
N VAL A 23 7.07 -20.57 -20.56
CA VAL A 23 5.62 -20.34 -20.53
C VAL A 23 5.35 -18.91 -20.98
N MET A 24 4.50 -18.73 -21.99
CA MET A 24 4.05 -17.40 -22.43
C MET A 24 2.98 -16.91 -21.47
N ASN A 25 1.81 -17.53 -21.48
CA ASN A 25 0.74 -17.25 -20.53
C ASN A 25 0.49 -18.47 -19.64
N PHE A 26 0.22 -18.24 -18.35
CA PHE A 26 -0.10 -19.28 -17.38
C PHE A 26 -1.46 -18.98 -16.76
N THR A 27 -2.41 -19.89 -16.97
CA THR A 27 -3.77 -19.77 -16.44
C THR A 27 -4.13 -20.98 -15.62
N VAL A 28 -4.60 -20.75 -14.40
CA VAL A 28 -5.18 -21.78 -13.54
C VAL A 28 -6.55 -21.29 -13.12
N ASP A 29 -7.56 -22.12 -13.36
CA ASP A 29 -8.92 -21.91 -12.88
C ASP A 29 -9.31 -23.15 -12.08
N SER A 30 -9.44 -22.98 -10.76
CA SER A 30 -9.68 -24.05 -9.81
C SER A 30 -10.82 -23.71 -8.87
N ALA A 31 -11.77 -24.63 -8.71
CA ALA A 31 -12.85 -24.51 -7.72
C ALA A 31 -12.39 -24.84 -6.28
N GLY A 32 -11.13 -25.20 -6.06
CA GLY A 32 -10.49 -25.35 -4.76
C GLY A 32 -9.07 -24.80 -4.75
N ASP A 33 -8.32 -25.08 -3.68
CA ASP A 33 -6.98 -24.49 -3.46
C ASP A 33 -6.01 -24.72 -4.63
N VAL A 34 -5.14 -23.73 -4.87
CA VAL A 34 -4.02 -23.84 -5.81
C VAL A 34 -2.73 -23.76 -5.03
N GLU A 35 -1.99 -24.87 -4.98
CA GLU A 35 -0.75 -25.00 -4.22
C GLU A 35 0.45 -25.12 -5.14
N PHE A 36 1.45 -24.26 -4.96
CA PHE A 36 2.79 -24.44 -5.50
C PHE A 36 3.69 -24.93 -4.37
N THR A 37 4.40 -26.05 -4.59
CA THR A 37 5.31 -26.58 -3.54
C THR A 37 6.78 -26.28 -3.83
N SER A 38 7.08 -25.77 -5.03
CA SER A 38 8.43 -25.38 -5.40
C SER A 38 8.84 -24.05 -4.76
N ALA A 39 10.04 -23.98 -4.18
CA ALA A 39 10.64 -22.73 -3.70
C ALA A 39 11.02 -21.73 -4.81
N GLN A 40 10.81 -22.08 -6.07
CA GLN A 40 11.05 -21.19 -7.20
C GLN A 40 9.80 -20.37 -7.50
N ALA A 41 10.03 -19.15 -8.00
CA ALA A 41 8.95 -18.29 -8.44
C ALA A 41 8.17 -18.93 -9.60
N VAL A 42 6.85 -18.72 -9.62
CA VAL A 42 6.02 -18.99 -10.81
C VAL A 42 6.41 -17.97 -11.87
N ASN A 43 6.88 -18.42 -13.03
CA ASN A 43 7.46 -17.54 -14.05
C ASN A 43 6.81 -17.80 -15.43
N ALA A 44 6.21 -16.76 -16.00
CA ALA A 44 5.71 -16.72 -17.37
C ALA A 44 6.18 -15.42 -18.04
N SER A 45 6.43 -15.43 -19.35
CA SER A 45 6.90 -14.22 -20.04
C SER A 45 5.79 -13.19 -20.27
N GLY A 46 4.53 -13.64 -20.37
CA GLY A 46 3.31 -12.84 -20.50
C GLY A 46 2.46 -12.94 -19.24
N ASP A 47 1.15 -13.04 -19.38
CA ASP A 47 0.22 -12.93 -18.26
C ASP A 47 0.16 -14.19 -17.38
N ILE A 48 -0.04 -13.97 -16.08
CA ILE A 48 -0.32 -15.01 -15.10
C ILE A 48 -1.69 -14.75 -14.49
N SER A 49 -2.60 -15.69 -14.60
CA SER A 49 -3.93 -15.64 -13.98
C SER A 49 -4.17 -16.90 -13.19
N ILE A 50 -4.38 -16.78 -11.89
CA ILE A 50 -4.66 -17.91 -11.00
C ILE A 50 -5.94 -17.54 -10.26
N THR A 51 -7.00 -18.29 -10.53
CA THR A 51 -8.27 -18.19 -9.81
C THR A 51 -8.43 -19.42 -8.93
N SER A 52 -8.61 -19.20 -7.64
CA SER A 52 -8.93 -20.21 -6.63
C SER A 52 -10.27 -19.81 -6.02
N ALA A 53 -11.31 -20.60 -6.30
CA ALA A 53 -12.69 -20.51 -5.79
C ALA A 53 -13.08 -19.12 -5.25
N LEU A 54 -13.80 -18.33 -6.07
CA LEU A 54 -14.30 -16.98 -5.78
C LEU A 54 -14.59 -16.72 -4.28
N GLY A 55 -13.56 -16.27 -3.55
CA GLY A 55 -13.65 -15.84 -2.14
C GLY A 55 -13.37 -16.87 -1.03
N GLU A 56 -13.19 -18.17 -1.31
CA GLU A 56 -12.90 -19.19 -0.28
C GLU A 56 -11.63 -20.01 -0.52
N GLY A 57 -11.13 -20.06 -1.75
CA GLY A 57 -9.95 -20.84 -2.09
C GLY A 57 -8.64 -20.10 -1.82
N THR A 58 -7.62 -20.85 -1.40
CA THR A 58 -6.28 -20.30 -1.15
C THR A 58 -5.37 -20.51 -2.36
N ILE A 59 -4.50 -19.54 -2.64
CA ILE A 59 -3.36 -19.64 -3.57
C ILE A 59 -2.08 -19.65 -2.73
N THR A 60 -1.50 -20.82 -2.52
CA THR A 60 -0.29 -20.98 -1.69
C THR A 60 0.97 -20.85 -2.54
N LEU A 61 1.83 -19.89 -2.18
CA LEU A 61 3.04 -19.52 -2.91
C LEU A 61 4.29 -19.57 -2.00
N PRO A 62 5.26 -20.46 -2.26
CA PRO A 62 6.53 -20.52 -1.51
C PRO A 62 7.49 -19.40 -1.89
N ALA A 63 7.32 -18.86 -3.08
CA ALA A 63 8.04 -17.72 -3.63
C ALA A 63 7.06 -16.87 -4.44
N GLY A 64 7.44 -15.63 -4.75
CA GLY A 64 6.55 -14.75 -5.51
C GLY A 64 6.39 -15.14 -6.98
N VAL A 65 5.61 -14.34 -7.72
CA VAL A 65 5.24 -14.59 -9.12
C VAL A 65 5.96 -13.60 -10.05
N GLN A 66 6.35 -14.02 -11.25
CA GLN A 66 7.04 -13.17 -12.22
C GLN A 66 6.39 -13.25 -13.60
N ALA A 67 5.82 -12.12 -14.03
CA ALA A 67 5.27 -11.85 -15.35
C ALA A 67 5.92 -10.58 -15.92
N PRO A 68 7.20 -10.61 -16.35
CA PRO A 68 7.98 -9.39 -16.64
C PRO A 68 7.50 -8.60 -17.87
N ALA A 69 6.61 -9.15 -18.71
CA ALA A 69 5.98 -8.43 -19.80
C ALA A 69 4.44 -8.54 -19.80
N GLY A 70 3.85 -8.99 -18.70
CA GLY A 70 2.41 -9.18 -18.55
C GLY A 70 1.91 -8.82 -17.16
N GLY A 71 0.60 -8.95 -16.97
CA GLY A 71 -0.08 -8.76 -15.69
C GLY A 71 -0.03 -10.01 -14.81
N ILE A 72 -0.35 -9.81 -13.54
CA ILE A 72 -0.58 -10.89 -12.58
C ILE A 72 -1.98 -10.70 -11.99
N ASN A 73 -2.83 -11.70 -12.12
CA ASN A 73 -4.12 -11.78 -11.48
C ASN A 73 -4.16 -13.00 -10.56
N LEU A 74 -4.21 -12.78 -9.25
CA LEU A 74 -4.35 -13.81 -8.23
C LEU A 74 -5.71 -13.65 -7.55
N ASP A 75 -6.73 -14.24 -8.15
CA ASP A 75 -8.11 -14.15 -7.69
C ASP A 75 -8.39 -15.25 -6.65
N GLY A 76 -8.28 -14.86 -5.39
CA GLY A 76 -8.32 -15.72 -4.20
C GLY A 76 -7.44 -15.16 -3.09
N VAL A 77 -7.42 -15.82 -1.92
CA VAL A 77 -6.52 -15.43 -0.83
C VAL A 77 -5.12 -15.98 -1.12
N VAL A 78 -4.13 -15.09 -1.24
CA VAL A 78 -2.74 -15.48 -1.47
C VAL A 78 -2.06 -15.76 -0.13
N GLU A 79 -1.62 -17.00 0.10
CA GLU A 79 -0.81 -17.36 1.25
C GLU A 79 0.67 -17.48 0.86
N LEU A 80 1.50 -16.62 1.44
CA LEU A 80 2.95 -16.72 1.31
C LEU A 80 3.52 -17.63 2.39
N THR A 81 4.22 -18.68 1.97
CA THR A 81 5.00 -19.55 2.88
C THR A 81 6.50 -19.23 2.86
N GLY A 82 6.91 -18.30 2.01
CA GLY A 82 8.26 -17.73 1.96
C GLY A 82 8.23 -16.28 1.46
N THR A 83 9.40 -15.65 1.30
CA THR A 83 9.47 -14.26 0.80
C THR A 83 8.93 -14.15 -0.63
N GLY A 84 7.86 -13.38 -0.79
CA GLY A 84 7.18 -13.16 -2.06
C GLY A 84 7.73 -11.92 -2.78
N THR A 85 8.35 -12.10 -3.95
CA THR A 85 8.52 -11.00 -4.92
C THR A 85 7.58 -11.22 -6.09
N PHE A 86 6.58 -10.36 -6.21
CA PHE A 86 5.72 -10.23 -7.37
C PHE A 86 6.35 -9.25 -8.36
N ARG A 87 6.55 -9.68 -9.61
CA ARG A 87 7.10 -8.84 -10.68
C ARG A 87 6.13 -8.79 -11.84
N VAL A 88 5.72 -7.59 -12.21
CA VAL A 88 4.84 -7.34 -13.36
C VAL A 88 5.52 -6.51 -14.43
N GLY A 89 5.02 -6.62 -15.66
CA GLY A 89 5.45 -5.79 -16.78
C GLY A 89 5.16 -4.31 -16.56
N ALA A 90 5.92 -3.46 -17.24
CA ALA A 90 5.65 -2.03 -17.26
C ALA A 90 4.25 -1.75 -17.83
N GLY A 91 3.45 -0.96 -17.11
CA GLY A 91 2.08 -0.61 -17.48
C GLY A 91 1.09 -1.77 -17.38
N SER A 92 1.49 -2.89 -16.78
CA SER A 92 0.60 -4.04 -16.54
C SER A 92 -0.03 -3.97 -15.17
N ASP A 93 -1.18 -4.61 -15.05
CA ASP A 93 -1.95 -4.68 -13.82
C ASP A 93 -1.42 -5.79 -12.91
N PHE A 94 -1.41 -5.53 -11.61
CA PHE A 94 -1.32 -6.57 -10.58
C PHE A 94 -2.57 -6.53 -9.72
N PHE A 95 -3.17 -7.71 -9.55
CA PHE A 95 -4.34 -7.94 -8.72
C PHE A 95 -4.08 -9.12 -7.78
N ALA A 96 -4.48 -8.97 -6.52
CA ALA A 96 -4.60 -10.07 -5.58
C ALA A 96 -5.84 -9.88 -4.70
N GLY A 97 -6.67 -10.92 -4.57
CA GLY A 97 -7.88 -10.88 -3.72
C GLY A 97 -7.61 -10.70 -2.24
N GLY A 98 -6.35 -10.85 -1.82
CA GLY A 98 -5.82 -10.61 -0.48
C GLY A 98 -4.47 -11.31 -0.34
N ILE A 99 -3.60 -10.83 0.55
CA ILE A 99 -2.28 -11.43 0.79
C ILE A 99 -2.11 -11.67 2.30
N ASN A 100 -2.14 -12.93 2.70
CA ASN A 100 -1.61 -13.34 4.00
C ASN A 100 -0.11 -13.63 3.85
N ALA A 101 0.71 -12.71 4.37
CA ALA A 101 2.15 -12.81 4.24
C ALA A 101 2.80 -13.73 5.28
N ASN A 102 2.11 -14.09 6.37
CA ASN A 102 2.63 -14.98 7.43
C ASN A 102 4.03 -14.61 7.96
N GLY A 103 4.31 -13.32 8.14
CA GLY A 103 5.61 -12.80 8.58
C GLY A 103 6.65 -12.68 7.46
N ASN A 104 6.31 -12.96 6.21
CA ASN A 104 7.19 -12.81 5.07
C ASN A 104 7.19 -11.37 4.52
N ASN A 105 8.21 -11.06 3.72
CA ASN A 105 8.20 -9.81 2.96
C ASN A 105 7.36 -9.97 1.69
N VAL A 106 6.60 -8.93 1.37
CA VAL A 106 5.82 -8.76 0.15
C VAL A 106 6.47 -7.65 -0.66
N TYR A 107 7.04 -7.99 -1.80
CA TYR A 107 7.59 -7.01 -2.74
C TYR A 107 6.80 -7.05 -4.05
N ILE A 108 6.13 -5.96 -4.41
CA ILE A 108 5.49 -5.81 -5.72
C ILE A 108 6.33 -4.84 -6.54
N ARG A 109 6.79 -5.28 -7.72
CA ARG A 109 7.75 -4.54 -8.54
C ARG A 109 7.43 -4.51 -10.02
N GLY A 110 7.48 -3.33 -10.60
CA GLY A 110 7.36 -3.09 -12.03
C GLY A 110 8.71 -3.26 -12.70
N VAL A 111 8.77 -4.06 -13.75
CA VAL A 111 9.96 -4.26 -14.56
C VAL A 111 10.01 -3.17 -15.62
N GLY A 112 10.93 -2.20 -15.49
CA GLY A 112 11.20 -1.21 -16.54
C GLY A 112 10.17 -0.09 -16.70
N GLY A 113 9.23 0.08 -15.77
CA GLY A 113 8.26 1.17 -15.83
C GLY A 113 7.24 1.15 -14.69
N ALA A 114 6.20 1.97 -14.84
CA ALA A 114 5.09 2.07 -13.91
C ALA A 114 4.35 0.72 -13.73
N ILE A 115 3.70 0.58 -12.59
CA ILE A 115 2.76 -0.50 -12.28
C ILE A 115 1.40 0.15 -12.10
N ASN A 116 0.35 -0.54 -12.51
CA ASN A 116 -1.00 -0.23 -12.09
C ASN A 116 -1.44 -1.30 -11.09
N LEU A 117 -1.78 -0.90 -9.87
CA LEU A 117 -2.35 -1.82 -8.87
C LEU A 117 -3.84 -1.54 -8.80
N VAL A 118 -4.59 -2.22 -9.66
CA VAL A 118 -6.03 -1.99 -9.89
C VAL A 118 -6.87 -2.38 -8.68
N ASP A 119 -6.35 -3.25 -7.82
CA ASP A 119 -6.97 -3.60 -6.53
C ASP A 119 -6.00 -4.37 -5.64
N ILE A 120 -5.71 -3.86 -4.43
CA ILE A 120 -5.08 -4.63 -3.36
C ILE A 120 -5.97 -4.51 -2.14
N PHE A 121 -6.83 -5.52 -1.98
CA PHE A 121 -7.91 -5.48 -0.99
C PHE A 121 -7.46 -5.67 0.45
N ASP A 122 -6.46 -6.51 0.72
CA ASP A 122 -5.96 -6.69 2.09
C ASP A 122 -4.55 -7.29 2.08
N VAL A 123 -3.64 -6.75 2.88
CA VAL A 123 -2.34 -7.38 3.16
C VAL A 123 -2.22 -7.54 4.67
N VAL A 124 -2.00 -8.78 5.14
CA VAL A 124 -1.93 -9.06 6.58
C VAL A 124 -0.62 -9.76 6.94
N GLY A 125 -0.03 -9.33 8.06
CA GLY A 125 1.10 -9.99 8.68
C GLY A 125 2.39 -9.92 7.88
N ALA A 126 2.59 -8.90 7.04
CA ALA A 126 3.84 -8.76 6.28
C ALA A 126 4.97 -8.24 7.19
N ASN A 127 6.18 -8.81 7.09
CA ASN A 127 7.35 -8.20 7.76
C ASN A 127 7.80 -6.91 7.03
N LEU A 128 7.63 -6.87 5.71
CA LEU A 128 7.78 -5.65 4.93
C LEU A 128 6.78 -5.73 3.80
N PHE A 129 5.88 -4.75 3.71
CA PHE A 129 5.10 -4.50 2.51
C PHE A 129 5.79 -3.40 1.72
N ARG A 130 6.25 -3.74 0.51
CA ARG A 130 6.94 -2.79 -0.36
C ARG A 130 6.40 -2.82 -1.78
N ILE A 131 6.05 -1.64 -2.28
CA ILE A 131 5.75 -1.38 -3.68
C ILE A 131 6.81 -0.41 -4.20
N ASP A 132 7.49 -0.79 -5.28
CA ASP A 132 8.53 0.04 -5.93
C ASP A 132 8.60 -0.28 -7.42
N SER A 133 8.89 0.71 -8.26
CA SER A 133 9.20 0.48 -9.67
C SER A 133 10.71 0.56 -9.90
N SER A 134 11.24 -0.33 -10.76
CA SER A 134 12.68 -0.42 -11.01
C SER A 134 13.21 0.57 -12.06
N GLY A 135 12.33 1.33 -12.71
CA GLY A 135 12.66 2.36 -13.72
C GLY A 135 12.28 3.76 -13.22
N GLY A 136 12.78 4.82 -13.86
CA GLY A 136 12.52 6.22 -13.47
C GLY A 136 11.06 6.69 -13.52
N SER A 137 10.11 5.78 -13.76
CA SER A 137 8.67 5.98 -13.62
C SER A 137 8.22 5.24 -12.37
N THR A 138 7.77 5.97 -11.34
CA THR A 138 7.04 5.45 -10.17
C THR A 138 5.82 4.64 -10.61
N ALA A 139 5.27 3.75 -9.76
CA ALA A 139 3.95 3.15 -10.04
C ALA A 139 2.96 4.28 -10.37
N VAL A 140 2.07 4.11 -11.36
CA VAL A 140 1.18 5.22 -11.76
C VAL A 140 0.13 5.40 -10.68
N GLU A 141 -0.57 4.34 -10.35
CA GLU A 141 -1.66 4.34 -9.39
C GLU A 141 -1.51 3.11 -8.51
N VAL A 142 -1.68 3.31 -7.20
CA VAL A 142 -1.59 2.27 -6.20
C VAL A 142 -2.82 2.35 -5.31
N LEU A 143 -3.77 1.45 -5.52
CA LEU A 143 -4.96 1.33 -4.71
C LEU A 143 -4.67 0.39 -3.53
N LEU A 144 -4.82 0.88 -2.30
CA LEU A 144 -4.64 0.13 -1.06
C LEU A 144 -5.92 0.21 -0.23
N SER A 145 -6.51 -0.93 0.08
CA SER A 145 -7.61 -1.02 1.05
C SER A 145 -7.04 -1.13 2.46
N SER A 146 -6.75 -2.33 2.98
CA SER A 146 -6.09 -2.46 4.30
C SER A 146 -4.70 -3.08 4.22
N VAL A 147 -3.75 -2.56 4.99
CA VAL A 147 -2.40 -3.13 5.10
C VAL A 147 -1.97 -3.22 6.56
N ASP A 148 -1.76 -4.43 7.05
CA ASP A 148 -1.12 -4.73 8.34
C ASP A 148 0.27 -5.35 8.09
N ALA A 149 1.31 -4.61 8.48
CA ALA A 149 2.70 -5.01 8.32
C ALA A 149 3.59 -4.56 9.47
N LEU A 150 4.83 -5.03 9.53
CA LEU A 150 5.86 -4.41 10.36
C LEU A 150 6.28 -3.07 9.75
N ASP A 151 6.72 -3.04 8.49
CA ASP A 151 7.01 -1.80 7.76
C ASP A 151 6.19 -1.72 6.47
N ILE A 152 5.70 -0.52 6.16
CA ILE A 152 4.98 -0.18 4.91
C ILE A 152 5.82 0.83 4.13
N ASN A 153 6.17 0.51 2.89
CA ASN A 153 6.94 1.38 2.01
C ASN A 153 6.39 1.36 0.58
N VAL A 154 5.70 2.42 0.21
CA VAL A 154 5.02 2.54 -1.08
C VAL A 154 5.61 3.72 -1.84
N ARG A 155 5.96 3.49 -3.11
CA ARG A 155 6.49 4.51 -4.02
C ARG A 155 5.70 4.52 -5.32
N ALA A 156 4.91 5.56 -5.54
CA ALA A 156 4.04 5.74 -6.69
C ALA A 156 3.94 7.22 -7.10
N LEU A 157 3.29 7.52 -8.23
CA LEU A 157 2.83 8.87 -8.55
C LEU A 157 1.65 9.19 -7.67
N ASP A 158 0.61 8.35 -7.73
CA ASP A 158 -0.61 8.46 -6.94
C ASP A 158 -0.82 7.16 -6.13
N ILE A 159 -1.24 7.33 -4.87
CA ILE A 159 -1.48 6.26 -3.89
C ILE A 159 -2.87 6.53 -3.31
N ASP A 160 -3.84 5.73 -3.69
CA ASP A 160 -5.22 5.89 -3.23
C ASP A 160 -5.50 4.93 -2.09
N LEU A 161 -6.00 5.49 -1.00
CA LEU A 161 -6.26 4.78 0.25
C LEU A 161 -7.77 4.58 0.39
N PHE A 162 -8.18 3.33 0.19
CA PHE A 162 -9.51 2.79 0.45
C PHE A 162 -9.58 2.10 1.82
N GLY A 163 -8.64 2.40 2.72
CA GLY A 163 -8.65 1.92 4.09
C GLY A 163 -7.37 2.11 4.88
N ASP A 164 -7.37 1.50 6.06
CA ASP A 164 -6.37 1.75 7.10
C ASP A 164 -5.01 1.12 6.77
N LEU A 165 -3.95 1.88 7.07
CA LEU A 165 -2.58 1.36 7.02
C LEU A 165 -2.05 1.21 8.44
N THR A 166 -1.77 -0.01 8.87
CA THR A 166 -1.22 -0.32 10.18
C THR A 166 0.17 -0.91 10.07
N ALA A 167 1.18 -0.17 10.55
CA ALA A 167 2.55 -0.64 10.64
C ALA A 167 3.00 -0.81 12.10
N ALA A 168 3.60 -1.93 12.47
CA ALA A 168 4.25 -2.10 13.78
C ALA A 168 5.61 -1.38 13.90
N ALA A 169 6.12 -0.82 12.81
CA ALA A 169 7.28 0.06 12.74
C ALA A 169 6.95 1.32 11.95
N ASN A 170 7.36 1.45 10.68
CA ASN A 170 7.23 2.69 9.91
C ASN A 170 6.20 2.60 8.78
N VAL A 171 5.61 3.75 8.45
CA VAL A 171 4.88 3.97 7.20
C VAL A 171 5.61 5.03 6.37
N SER A 172 5.85 4.73 5.10
CA SER A 172 6.45 5.65 4.13
C SER A 172 5.68 5.58 2.81
N LEU A 173 4.95 6.65 2.50
CA LEU A 173 4.24 6.85 1.23
C LEU A 173 4.97 7.93 0.44
N ILE A 174 5.55 7.57 -0.70
CA ILE A 174 6.30 8.49 -1.57
C ILE A 174 5.55 8.57 -2.90
N GLY A 175 4.71 9.59 -3.01
CA GLY A 175 3.74 9.84 -4.07
C GLY A 175 2.69 10.81 -3.53
N ASN A 176 1.82 11.32 -4.40
CA ASN A 176 0.56 11.92 -3.97
C ASN A 176 -0.28 10.83 -3.33
N VAL A 177 -1.10 11.22 -2.35
CA VAL A 177 -1.97 10.34 -1.60
C VAL A 177 -3.40 10.83 -1.76
N GLY A 178 -4.24 10.02 -2.41
CA GLY A 178 -5.69 10.19 -2.41
C GLY A 178 -6.30 9.43 -1.22
N VAL A 179 -7.23 10.08 -0.53
CA VAL A 179 -7.98 9.48 0.58
C VAL A 179 -9.40 9.28 0.09
N ASP A 180 -9.79 8.03 -0.17
CA ASP A 180 -11.08 7.66 -0.79
C ASP A 180 -12.14 7.29 0.27
N GLU A 181 -11.71 6.95 1.48
CA GLU A 181 -12.57 6.80 2.64
C GLU A 181 -11.99 7.44 3.90
N ASN A 182 -12.65 7.29 5.05
CA ASN A 182 -12.06 7.72 6.30
C ASN A 182 -10.89 6.80 6.68
N VAL A 183 -9.66 7.30 6.54
CA VAL A 183 -8.44 6.50 6.71
C VAL A 183 -7.70 6.83 7.99
N VAL A 184 -7.20 5.80 8.65
CA VAL A 184 -6.23 5.87 9.74
C VAL A 184 -4.91 5.23 9.30
N ILE A 185 -3.84 6.02 9.32
CA ILE A 185 -2.47 5.54 9.15
C ILE A 185 -1.83 5.43 10.52
N THR A 186 -1.50 4.23 10.96
CA THR A 186 -0.87 3.92 12.23
C THR A 186 0.56 3.42 12.04
N SER A 187 1.49 3.94 12.85
CA SER A 187 2.85 3.40 12.99
C SER A 187 3.05 2.80 14.38
N GLY A 188 4.11 2.02 14.58
CA GLY A 188 4.28 1.20 15.80
C GLY A 188 4.53 1.95 17.09
N GLY A 189 4.49 3.27 17.05
CA GLY A 189 4.46 4.10 18.24
C GLY A 189 5.76 4.22 19.01
N ALA A 190 6.88 3.64 18.58
CA ALA A 190 8.20 3.89 19.18
C ALA A 190 8.82 5.20 18.67
N SER A 191 9.72 5.82 19.43
CA SER A 191 10.29 7.14 19.08
C SER A 191 11.15 7.14 17.82
N THR A 192 11.64 5.97 17.42
CA THR A 192 12.36 5.73 16.17
C THR A 192 11.44 5.61 14.97
N ASN A 193 10.17 5.29 15.21
CA ASN A 193 9.19 5.05 14.16
C ASN A 193 8.73 6.37 13.55
N ARG A 194 8.16 6.29 12.35
CA ARG A 194 7.60 7.44 11.68
C ARG A 194 6.46 7.07 10.74
N ILE A 195 5.60 8.07 10.52
CA ILE A 195 4.76 8.19 9.33
C ILE A 195 5.38 9.28 8.47
N GLN A 196 5.70 8.95 7.23
CA GLN A 196 6.23 9.89 6.25
C GLN A 196 5.36 9.86 4.99
N ILE A 197 4.86 11.03 4.60
CA ILE A 197 4.13 11.23 3.35
C ILE A 197 4.88 12.28 2.52
N GLY A 198 5.29 11.87 1.32
CA GLY A 198 6.21 12.61 0.47
C GLY A 198 5.55 13.61 -0.48
N GLY A 199 4.37 13.28 -1.02
CA GLY A 199 3.64 14.10 -1.99
C GLY A 199 2.44 14.81 -1.37
N LEU A 200 1.55 15.27 -2.24
CA LEU A 200 0.28 15.89 -1.86
C LEU A 200 -0.60 14.89 -1.10
N ILE A 201 -1.50 15.39 -0.27
CA ILE A 201 -2.54 14.60 0.38
C ILE A 201 -3.86 15.28 0.08
N ASP A 202 -4.76 14.64 -0.66
CA ASP A 202 -6.08 15.19 -0.96
C ASP A 202 -7.15 14.14 -0.63
N ALA A 203 -8.35 14.62 -0.30
CA ALA A 203 -9.53 13.79 -0.35
C ALA A 203 -9.84 13.46 -1.83
N VAL A 204 -10.38 12.29 -2.13
CA VAL A 204 -10.78 11.98 -3.51
C VAL A 204 -12.08 12.70 -3.85
N ASP A 205 -13.09 12.61 -2.98
CA ASP A 205 -14.43 13.16 -3.20
C ASP A 205 -14.72 14.42 -2.36
N GLY A 206 -13.92 14.67 -1.31
CA GLY A 206 -14.01 15.87 -0.47
C GLY A 206 -14.80 15.67 0.82
N ASP A 207 -15.25 14.45 1.08
CA ASP A 207 -16.01 14.08 2.28
C ASP A 207 -15.18 13.25 3.27
N GLU A 208 -13.90 13.01 2.94
CA GLU A 208 -13.04 12.07 3.65
C GLU A 208 -12.21 12.74 4.76
N SER A 209 -11.95 11.98 5.82
CA SER A 209 -11.06 12.38 6.91
C SER A 209 -9.81 11.50 6.96
N LEU A 210 -8.68 12.10 7.35
CA LEU A 210 -7.42 11.37 7.53
C LEU A 210 -6.90 11.54 8.97
N THR A 211 -6.57 10.42 9.61
CA THR A 211 -5.89 10.39 10.91
C THR A 211 -4.51 9.75 10.80
N LEU A 212 -3.47 10.45 11.24
CA LEU A 212 -2.11 9.93 11.35
C LEU A 212 -1.78 9.62 12.81
N ASN A 213 -1.71 8.34 13.16
CA ASN A 213 -1.40 7.85 14.50
C ASN A 213 0.06 7.40 14.59
N GLY A 214 0.92 8.32 15.00
CA GLY A 214 2.35 8.07 15.17
C GLY A 214 2.75 7.47 16.53
N GLY A 215 1.83 7.37 17.49
CA GLY A 215 2.16 6.98 18.88
C GLY A 215 3.16 7.93 19.53
N VAL A 216 4.41 7.51 19.81
CA VAL A 216 5.50 8.45 20.19
C VAL A 216 6.51 8.72 19.06
N GLY A 217 6.26 8.19 17.86
CA GLY A 217 7.09 8.35 16.67
C GLY A 217 6.90 9.70 15.98
N ARG A 218 7.53 9.93 14.83
CA ARG A 218 7.44 11.23 14.12
C ARG A 218 6.38 11.20 13.03
N VAL A 219 5.79 12.35 12.72
CA VAL A 219 4.99 12.55 11.50
C VAL A 219 5.65 13.59 10.62
N ILE A 220 5.84 13.24 9.35
CA ILE A 220 6.55 14.07 8.37
C ILE A 220 5.66 14.24 7.15
N LEU A 221 5.27 15.48 6.86
CA LEU A 221 4.46 15.86 5.70
C LEU A 221 5.29 16.80 4.81
N ALA A 222 5.62 16.32 3.61
CA ALA A 222 6.47 17.04 2.68
C ALA A 222 5.70 17.77 1.56
N GLY A 223 4.48 17.33 1.25
CA GLY A 223 3.57 18.01 0.31
C GLY A 223 2.41 18.72 1.01
N GLU A 224 1.68 19.52 0.23
CA GLU A 224 0.45 20.21 0.68
C GLU A 224 -0.64 19.17 1.03
N THR A 225 -1.50 19.54 1.98
CA THR A 225 -2.68 18.75 2.36
C THR A 225 -3.94 19.51 2.01
N GLY A 226 -4.87 18.89 1.25
CA GLY A 226 -6.13 19.47 0.82
C GLY A 226 -5.97 20.62 -0.18
N GLY A 227 -4.87 20.65 -0.93
CA GLY A 227 -4.56 21.70 -1.90
C GLY A 227 -5.49 21.67 -3.12
N THR A 228 -5.92 20.49 -3.53
CA THR A 228 -6.83 20.30 -4.68
C THR A 228 -8.25 20.04 -4.20
N THR A 229 -8.41 19.05 -3.31
CA THR A 229 -9.67 18.63 -2.73
C THR A 229 -9.49 18.53 -1.22
N PRO A 230 -9.99 19.51 -0.44
CA PRO A 230 -9.80 19.54 1.00
C PRO A 230 -10.38 18.31 1.70
N LEU A 231 -9.64 17.76 2.67
CA LEU A 231 -10.17 16.78 3.61
C LEU A 231 -11.27 17.42 4.49
N VAL A 232 -12.23 16.63 4.96
CA VAL A 232 -13.20 17.09 5.97
C VAL A 232 -12.51 17.31 7.31
N ASN A 233 -11.77 16.31 7.79
CA ASN A 233 -10.97 16.46 9.00
C ASN A 233 -9.57 15.92 8.79
N PHE A 234 -8.61 16.58 9.42
CA PHE A 234 -7.24 16.11 9.47
C PHE A 234 -6.77 16.02 10.92
N SER A 235 -6.34 14.84 11.34
CA SER A 235 -5.90 14.58 12.71
C SER A 235 -4.52 13.98 12.73
N VAL A 236 -3.66 14.45 13.62
CA VAL A 236 -2.38 13.83 13.90
C VAL A 236 -2.25 13.59 15.40
N ILE A 237 -2.09 12.31 15.75
CA ILE A 237 -1.96 11.83 17.11
C ILE A 237 -0.56 11.24 17.24
N SER A 238 0.37 12.02 17.77
CA SER A 238 1.72 11.53 17.98
C SER A 238 2.52 12.40 18.91
N GLY A 239 3.26 11.81 19.85
CA GLY A 239 4.14 12.49 20.80
C GLY A 239 5.57 12.77 20.32
N GLY A 240 5.94 12.37 19.09
CA GLY A 240 7.23 12.73 18.51
C GLY A 240 7.25 14.09 17.82
N SER A 241 8.41 14.51 17.30
CA SER A 241 8.50 15.76 16.54
C SER A 241 7.80 15.67 15.18
N HIS A 242 7.04 16.72 14.84
CA HIS A 242 6.34 16.83 13.56
C HIS A 242 6.96 17.91 12.68
N TYR A 243 7.05 17.60 11.39
CA TYR A 243 7.56 18.51 10.39
C TYR A 243 6.48 18.72 9.32
N ILE A 244 5.89 19.92 9.33
CA ILE A 244 4.92 20.36 8.35
C ILE A 244 5.55 21.54 7.60
N THR A 245 5.79 21.33 6.32
CA THR A 245 6.54 22.31 5.51
C THR A 245 5.69 22.97 4.42
N GLN A 246 4.47 22.50 4.21
CA GLN A 246 3.55 22.95 3.17
C GLN A 246 2.14 23.12 3.73
N ASP A 247 1.34 23.94 3.05
CA ASP A 247 0.01 24.37 3.47
C ASP A 247 -0.96 23.19 3.70
N ILE A 248 -1.86 23.38 4.67
CA ILE A 248 -2.91 22.43 5.03
C ILE A 248 -4.25 23.14 4.89
N THR A 249 -5.14 22.59 4.09
CA THR A 249 -6.51 23.06 3.92
C THR A 249 -7.46 21.91 4.24
N VAL A 250 -8.38 22.14 5.16
CA VAL A 250 -9.50 21.22 5.43
C VAL A 250 -10.81 22.01 5.39
N SER A 251 -11.93 21.34 5.14
CA SER A 251 -13.25 21.96 5.20
C SER A 251 -13.81 22.02 6.62
N GLY A 252 -13.45 21.05 7.47
CA GLY A 252 -13.85 20.94 8.87
C GLY A 252 -12.72 21.27 9.85
N MET A 253 -12.35 20.31 10.69
CA MET A 253 -11.42 20.53 11.80
C MET A 253 -10.02 19.98 11.51
N VAL A 254 -9.02 20.68 12.06
CA VAL A 254 -7.67 20.14 12.22
C VAL A 254 -7.41 19.85 13.70
N SER A 255 -6.87 18.67 14.01
CA SER A 255 -6.47 18.29 15.37
C SER A 255 -5.01 17.82 15.41
N TRP A 256 -4.22 18.41 16.29
CA TRP A 256 -2.85 17.98 16.59
C TRP A 256 -2.78 17.59 18.05
N ASN A 257 -2.76 16.30 18.33
CA ASN A 257 -2.48 15.78 19.67
C ASN A 257 -1.01 15.36 19.74
N ASN A 258 -0.16 16.29 20.16
CA ASN A 258 1.28 16.15 20.15
C ASN A 258 1.94 16.60 21.46
N SER A 259 2.52 15.67 22.20
CA SER A 259 3.36 15.98 23.36
C SER A 259 4.81 16.37 23.03
N GLY A 260 5.21 16.26 21.76
CA GLY A 260 6.51 16.65 21.21
C GLY A 260 6.51 18.03 20.54
N GLN A 261 7.56 18.31 19.75
CA GLN A 261 7.73 19.58 19.05
C GLN A 261 6.98 19.56 17.71
N LEU A 262 6.11 20.54 17.47
CA LEU A 262 5.54 20.80 16.15
C LEU A 262 6.31 21.94 15.47
N VAL A 263 7.00 21.64 14.37
CA VAL A 263 7.61 22.64 13.48
C VAL A 263 6.64 22.90 12.34
N ASN A 264 5.84 23.97 12.48
CA ASN A 264 4.92 24.38 11.44
C ASN A 264 5.49 25.55 10.65
N ARG A 265 5.74 25.37 9.35
CA ARG A 265 6.07 26.45 8.41
C ARG A 265 4.94 26.76 7.44
N ALA A 266 3.78 26.14 7.64
CA ALA A 266 2.65 26.14 6.74
C ALA A 266 1.50 27.03 7.21
N THR A 267 0.67 27.47 6.27
CA THR A 267 -0.67 28.00 6.55
C THR A 267 -1.63 26.85 6.77
N ILE A 268 -2.40 26.91 7.86
CA ILE A 268 -3.48 25.96 8.16
C ILE A 268 -4.79 26.71 7.99
N THR A 269 -5.61 26.28 7.02
CA THR A 269 -6.97 26.79 6.79
C THR A 269 -7.96 25.74 7.30
N ALA A 270 -8.69 26.05 8.37
CA ALA A 270 -9.60 25.11 9.03
C ALA A 270 -10.86 25.83 9.54
N PRO A 271 -11.90 26.01 8.71
CA PRO A 271 -13.11 26.75 9.08
C PRO A 271 -13.86 26.17 10.28
N GLY A 272 -13.79 24.85 10.48
CA GLY A 272 -14.33 24.15 11.65
C GLY A 272 -13.50 24.35 12.92
N GLY A 273 -12.32 24.97 12.82
CA GLY A 273 -11.40 25.26 13.91
C GLY A 273 -10.18 24.34 13.95
N ALA A 274 -9.18 24.76 14.72
CA ALA A 274 -7.97 24.00 14.96
C ALA A 274 -7.81 23.70 16.46
N THR A 275 -7.61 22.43 16.81
CA THR A 275 -7.27 21.98 18.15
C THR A 275 -5.80 21.58 18.20
N LEU A 276 -4.98 22.29 18.99
CA LEU A 276 -3.57 21.97 19.17
C LEU A 276 -3.32 21.64 20.65
N ILE A 277 -2.97 20.39 20.94
CA ILE A 277 -2.76 19.85 22.28
C ILE A 277 -1.29 19.42 22.42
N GLY A 278 -0.58 20.06 23.35
CA GLY A 278 0.80 19.77 23.77
C GLY A 278 1.86 20.77 23.28
N THR A 279 3.11 20.70 23.80
CA THR A 279 4.11 21.80 23.75
C THR A 279 5.56 21.32 23.54
N PRO A 280 6.44 22.13 22.93
CA PRO A 280 6.23 23.48 22.35
C PRO A 280 5.90 23.48 20.84
N PHE A 281 4.98 24.37 20.46
CA PHE A 281 4.64 24.72 19.08
C PHE A 281 5.58 25.83 18.58
N ILE A 282 6.38 25.55 17.55
CA ILE A 282 7.12 26.57 16.81
C ILE A 282 6.32 26.86 15.54
N ASN A 283 5.40 27.82 15.63
CA ASN A 283 4.68 28.31 14.47
C ASN A 283 5.49 29.38 13.75
N GLN A 284 5.87 29.12 12.51
CA GLN A 284 6.33 30.14 11.57
C GLN A 284 5.25 30.49 10.53
N GLY A 285 4.11 29.79 10.53
CA GLY A 285 2.98 30.01 9.63
C GLY A 285 1.75 30.63 10.32
N THR A 286 0.60 30.59 9.64
CA THR A 286 -0.68 31.17 10.11
C THR A 286 -1.74 30.08 10.26
N ILE A 287 -2.63 30.21 11.25
CA ILE A 287 -3.84 29.39 11.36
C ILE A 287 -5.01 30.33 11.09
N VAL A 288 -5.83 30.01 10.07
CA VAL A 288 -6.96 30.82 9.57
C VAL A 288 -8.26 30.05 9.72
#